data_AF-A0A2C5W1B2-F1
#
_entry.id   AF-A0A2C5W1B2-F1
#
_cell.length_a   1.000
_cell.length_b   1.000
_cell.length_c   1.000
_cell.angle_alpha   90.00
_cell.angle_beta   90.00
_cell.angle_gamma   90.00
#
_symmetry.space_group_name_H-M   'P 1'
#
loop_
_entity.id
_entity.type
_entity.pdbx_description
1 polymer ?
#
loop_
_entity_poly.entity_id
_entity_poly.type
_entity_poly.pdbx_seq_one_letter_code
_entity_poly.pdbx_strand_id
1 'polypeptide(L)'
;MTIKTAELIMEFHKEALVYPHTTESSDKHPTFAVRVQLSNAELYDDLHKVMEKRGFYRTLLDSNGKVKDLPTAMYSHIAESEYLTCETVFGYASDAVNEHLDSTSQQDVGVEIFVSSLTGAWFDLKDAKQSHDD
;
A
#
# COMPACT_ATOMS: atom_id res chain seq x y z
N MET A 1 17.04 45.07 18.47
CA MET A 1 16.83 43.91 17.60
C MET A 1 16.92 42.66 18.47
N THR A 2 15.78 42.13 18.93
CA THR A 2 15.66 40.70 19.24
C THR A 2 14.19 40.35 19.09
N ILE A 3 13.91 39.57 18.06
CA ILE A 3 12.57 39.18 17.64
C ILE A 3 12.02 38.25 18.73
N LYS A 4 10.78 38.52 19.17
CA LYS A 4 9.94 37.62 19.97
C LYS A 4 9.55 36.37 19.16
N THR A 5 10.52 35.62 18.64
CA THR A 5 10.25 34.40 17.86
C THR A 5 10.31 33.13 18.71
N ALA A 6 10.81 33.22 19.95
CA ALA A 6 11.04 32.04 20.79
C ALA A 6 9.78 31.54 21.53
N GLU A 7 8.73 32.37 21.65
CA GLU A 7 7.48 31.98 22.34
C GLU A 7 6.42 31.41 21.39
N LEU A 8 6.67 31.36 20.07
CA LEU A 8 5.76 30.77 19.09
C LEU A 8 6.07 29.30 18.78
N ILE A 9 6.80 28.60 19.66
CA ILE A 9 7.28 27.22 19.41
C ILE A 9 6.70 26.19 20.39
N MET A 10 6.08 26.56 21.51
CA MET A 10 5.73 25.56 22.53
C MET A 10 4.38 25.77 23.19
N GLU A 11 3.30 25.77 22.41
CA GLU A 11 1.97 25.49 22.98
C GLU A 11 1.05 24.76 22.00
N PHE A 12 1.62 23.91 21.13
CA PHE A 12 0.85 22.83 20.54
C PHE A 12 0.57 21.81 21.64
N HIS A 13 -0.62 21.94 22.21
CA HIS A 13 -1.27 20.91 23.00
C HIS A 13 -1.03 19.54 22.34
N LYS A 14 -0.58 18.57 23.15
CA LYS A 14 -0.45 17.15 22.81
C LYS A 14 -1.81 16.51 22.53
N GLU A 15 -2.50 16.98 21.50
CA GLU A 15 -3.32 16.09 20.70
C GLU A 15 -2.42 15.72 19.54
N ALA A 16 -2.02 14.45 19.46
CA ALA A 16 -1.40 13.96 18.23
C ALA A 16 -2.35 14.34 17.10
N LEU A 17 -1.96 15.28 16.26
CA LEU A 17 -2.63 15.54 14.98
C LEU A 17 -2.46 14.25 14.18
N VAL A 18 -3.36 13.29 14.39
CA VAL A 18 -3.43 12.06 13.62
C VAL A 18 -3.93 12.49 12.26
N TYR A 19 -3.00 12.74 11.35
CA TYR A 19 -3.32 13.14 9.99
C TYR A 19 -3.99 11.96 9.29
N PRO A 20 -5.23 12.10 8.76
CA PRO A 20 -6.02 11.00 8.23
C PRO A 20 -5.46 10.36 6.95
N HIS A 21 -4.35 10.86 6.46
CA HIS A 21 -3.76 10.51 5.18
C HIS A 21 -2.47 9.71 5.30
N THR A 22 -2.03 9.43 6.53
CA THR A 22 -0.86 8.58 6.76
C THR A 22 -1.30 7.15 7.02
N THR A 23 -0.46 6.19 6.67
CA THR A 23 -0.56 4.85 7.26
C THR A 23 -0.30 4.94 8.75
N GLU A 24 -0.87 4.02 9.53
CA GLU A 24 -0.38 3.82 10.87
C GLU A 24 1.11 3.47 10.83
N SER A 25 1.90 4.05 11.75
CA SER A 25 3.16 3.43 12.14
C SER A 25 2.80 2.12 12.81
N SER A 26 2.70 1.06 12.01
CA SER A 26 2.44 -0.26 12.52
C SER A 26 3.69 -0.73 13.25
N ASP A 27 3.77 -0.43 14.54
CA ASP A 27 4.84 -0.90 15.43
C ASP A 27 4.80 -2.44 15.62
N LYS A 28 3.85 -3.14 14.97
CA LYS A 28 3.69 -4.60 15.07
C LYS A 28 4.00 -5.35 13.78
N HIS A 29 3.64 -4.81 12.61
CA HIS A 29 3.74 -5.52 11.34
C HIS A 29 3.97 -4.56 10.16
N PRO A 30 5.16 -4.58 9.51
CA PRO A 30 5.45 -3.69 8.40
C PRO A 30 4.43 -3.90 7.27
N THR A 31 3.93 -2.79 6.73
CA THR A 31 3.01 -2.79 5.58
C THR A 31 3.73 -2.23 4.37
N PHE A 32 3.49 -2.82 3.21
CA PHE A 32 4.17 -2.47 1.96
C PHE A 32 3.15 -2.03 0.92
N ALA A 33 3.55 -1.06 0.09
CA ALA A 33 2.88 -0.75 -1.16
C ALA A 33 3.61 -1.51 -2.28
N VAL A 34 2.83 -2.17 -3.12
CA VAL A 34 3.30 -2.87 -4.30
C VAL A 34 2.58 -2.31 -5.51
N ARG A 35 3.31 -1.78 -6.48
CA ARG A 35 2.76 -1.40 -7.78
C ARG A 35 3.21 -2.42 -8.82
N VAL A 36 2.26 -2.97 -9.56
CA VAL A 36 2.49 -3.85 -10.70
C VAL A 36 1.92 -3.19 -11.94
N GLN A 37 2.78 -2.64 -12.79
CA GLN A 37 2.40 -2.05 -14.06
C GLN A 37 2.64 -3.07 -15.17
N LEU A 38 1.55 -3.50 -15.81
CA LEU A 38 1.61 -4.24 -17.06
C LEU A 38 1.53 -3.24 -18.21
N SER A 39 2.25 -3.53 -19.30
CA SER A 39 2.21 -2.72 -20.53
C SER A 39 0.84 -2.78 -21.24
N ASN A 40 -0.02 -3.72 -20.87
CA ASN A 40 -1.42 -3.82 -21.32
C ASN A 40 -2.39 -3.60 -20.16
N ALA A 41 -3.33 -2.67 -20.34
CA ALA A 41 -4.22 -2.23 -19.26
C ALA A 41 -5.44 -3.14 -19.01
N GLU A 42 -5.73 -4.09 -19.91
CA GLU A 42 -6.98 -4.85 -19.90
C GLU A 42 -6.98 -6.12 -19.02
N LEU A 43 -5.88 -6.42 -18.33
CA LEU A 43 -5.65 -7.78 -17.77
C LEU A 43 -5.51 -7.85 -16.26
N TYR A 44 -5.92 -6.79 -15.58
CA TYR A 44 -5.77 -6.70 -14.14
C TYR A 44 -6.70 -7.65 -13.38
N ASP A 45 -7.85 -8.03 -13.93
CA ASP A 45 -8.84 -8.86 -13.22
C ASP A 45 -8.30 -10.24 -12.79
N ASP A 46 -7.56 -10.93 -13.66
CA ASP A 46 -6.98 -12.22 -13.32
C ASP A 46 -5.71 -12.08 -12.47
N LEU A 47 -4.91 -11.04 -12.73
CA LEU A 47 -3.77 -10.70 -11.88
C LEU A 47 -4.23 -10.42 -10.43
N HIS A 48 -5.33 -9.69 -10.25
CA HIS A 48 -5.90 -9.40 -8.93
C HIS A 48 -6.18 -10.68 -8.14
N LYS A 49 -6.78 -11.69 -8.78
CA LYS A 49 -7.08 -12.96 -8.13
C LYS A 49 -5.82 -13.70 -7.68
N VAL A 50 -4.75 -13.67 -8.50
CA VAL A 50 -3.48 -14.31 -8.15
C VAL A 50 -2.78 -13.56 -7.01
N MET A 51 -2.77 -12.23 -7.08
CA MET A 51 -2.23 -11.36 -6.04
C MET A 51 -2.98 -11.56 -4.70
N GLU A 52 -4.31 -11.58 -4.70
CA GLU A 52 -5.13 -11.81 -3.50
C GLU A 52 -4.84 -13.16 -2.84
N LYS A 53 -4.65 -14.24 -3.62
CA LYS A 53 -4.25 -15.56 -3.10
C LYS A 53 -2.89 -15.56 -2.40
N ARG A 54 -2.01 -14.61 -2.74
CA ARG A 54 -0.66 -14.45 -2.17
C ARG A 54 -0.62 -13.42 -1.03
N GLY A 55 -1.79 -12.98 -0.55
CA GLY A 55 -1.91 -12.04 0.57
C GLY A 55 -1.67 -10.58 0.17
N PHE A 56 -1.89 -10.22 -1.09
CA PHE A 56 -1.88 -8.83 -1.54
C PHE A 56 -3.31 -8.30 -1.63
N TYR A 57 -3.55 -7.08 -1.14
CA TYR A 57 -4.89 -6.51 -1.05
C TYR A 57 -5.00 -5.23 -1.88
N ARG A 58 -6.15 -4.98 -2.49
CA ARG A 58 -6.42 -3.74 -3.24
C ARG A 58 -6.87 -2.57 -2.36
N THR A 59 -6.70 -2.72 -1.05
CA THR A 59 -7.07 -1.73 -0.05
C THR A 59 -5.94 -1.52 0.95
N LEU A 60 -5.99 -0.40 1.66
CA LEU A 60 -5.05 -0.04 2.74
C LEU A 60 -5.82 0.59 3.89
N LEU A 61 -5.34 0.45 5.13
CA LEU A 61 -5.86 1.18 6.28
C LEU A 61 -5.11 2.49 6.50
N ASP A 62 -5.84 3.58 6.71
CA ASP A 62 -5.28 4.83 7.19
C ASP A 62 -5.05 4.84 8.71
N SER A 63 -4.40 5.91 9.18
CA SER A 63 -4.07 6.16 10.57
C SER A 63 -5.27 6.28 11.51
N ASN A 64 -6.48 6.38 10.96
CA ASN A 64 -7.74 6.37 11.71
C ASN A 64 -8.48 5.03 11.56
N GLY A 65 -7.84 4.01 10.98
CA GLY A 65 -8.43 2.71 10.72
C GLY A 65 -9.48 2.70 9.59
N LYS A 66 -9.54 3.73 8.74
CA LYS A 66 -10.44 3.71 7.57
C LYS A 66 -9.80 2.94 6.42
N VAL A 67 -10.61 2.09 5.79
CA VAL A 67 -10.23 1.36 4.57
C VAL A 67 -10.25 2.31 3.37
N LYS A 68 -9.16 2.33 2.61
CA LYS A 68 -8.97 3.12 1.39
C LYS A 68 -8.77 2.21 0.20
N ASP A 69 -9.35 2.58 -0.93
CA ASP A 69 -9.14 1.88 -2.20
C ASP A 69 -7.78 2.28 -2.81
N LEU A 70 -6.98 1.28 -3.20
CA LEU A 70 -5.77 1.50 -3.97
C LEU A 70 -6.10 1.60 -5.47
N PRO A 71 -5.32 2.38 -6.24
CA PRO A 71 -5.43 2.41 -7.70
C PRO A 71 -5.26 1.00 -8.31
N THR A 72 -5.82 0.76 -9.50
CA THR A 72 -5.86 -0.57 -10.15
C THR A 72 -4.51 -1.30 -10.15
N ALA A 73 -3.41 -0.62 -10.43
CA ALA A 73 -2.09 -1.24 -10.50
C ALA A 73 -1.37 -1.36 -9.13
N MET A 74 -2.05 -1.06 -8.02
CA MET A 74 -1.46 -0.99 -6.68
C MET A 74 -2.12 -1.96 -5.71
N TYR A 75 -1.29 -2.49 -4.82
CA TYR A 75 -1.67 -3.44 -3.79
C TYR A 75 -0.95 -3.09 -2.49
N SER A 76 -1.52 -3.52 -1.37
CA SER A 76 -0.87 -3.56 -0.08
C SER A 76 -0.46 -4.98 0.27
N HIS A 77 0.59 -5.12 1.07
CA HIS A 77 0.95 -6.39 1.70
C HIS A 77 1.27 -6.11 3.17
N ILE A 78 0.58 -6.78 4.08
CA ILE A 78 0.80 -6.65 5.52
C ILE A 78 1.62 -7.86 5.95
N ALA A 79 2.82 -7.62 6.48
CA ALA A 79 3.69 -8.71 6.88
C ALA A 79 3.14 -9.44 8.12
N GLU A 80 3.23 -10.76 8.12
CA GLU A 80 2.95 -11.56 9.32
C GLU A 80 4.09 -11.49 10.36
N SER A 81 5.26 -10.96 9.97
CA SER A 81 6.44 -10.82 10.83
C SER A 81 7.08 -9.45 10.70
N GLU A 82 7.76 -9.00 11.76
CA GLU A 82 8.47 -7.72 11.81
C GLU A 82 9.70 -7.65 10.89
N TYR A 83 10.19 -8.79 10.40
CA TYR A 83 11.45 -8.90 9.65
C TYR A 83 11.26 -8.93 8.13
N LEU A 84 10.01 -8.86 7.63
CA LEU A 84 9.78 -8.90 6.20
C LEU A 84 10.36 -7.65 5.54
N THR A 85 10.98 -7.80 4.37
CA THR A 85 11.65 -6.70 3.65
C THR A 85 10.97 -6.45 2.31
N CYS A 86 11.21 -5.27 1.71
CA CYS A 86 10.75 -4.97 0.36
C CYS A 86 11.25 -5.98 -0.68
N GLU A 87 12.46 -6.52 -0.50
CA GLU A 87 13.04 -7.52 -1.41
C GLU A 87 12.26 -8.84 -1.37
N THR A 88 11.90 -9.31 -0.18
CA THR A 88 11.08 -10.51 -0.03
C THR A 88 9.68 -10.31 -0.63
N VAL A 89 9.06 -9.17 -0.35
CA VAL A 89 7.74 -8.82 -0.91
C VAL A 89 7.80 -8.68 -2.43
N PHE A 90 8.88 -8.12 -2.98
CA PHE A 90 9.12 -8.08 -4.43
C PHE A 90 9.21 -9.48 -5.04
N GLY A 91 9.87 -10.43 -4.36
CA GLY A 91 9.89 -11.83 -4.76
C GLY A 91 8.47 -12.43 -4.84
N TYR A 92 7.66 -12.24 -3.80
CA TYR A 92 6.27 -12.73 -3.79
C TYR A 92 5.41 -12.11 -4.89
N ALA A 93 5.55 -10.81 -5.14
CA ALA A 93 4.84 -10.13 -6.22
C ALA A 93 5.31 -10.64 -7.59
N SER A 94 6.61 -10.87 -7.76
CA SER A 94 7.18 -11.40 -9.01
C SER A 94 6.67 -12.81 -9.30
N ASP A 95 6.62 -13.68 -8.29
CA ASP A 95 6.07 -15.04 -8.42
C ASP A 95 4.59 -15.00 -8.82
N ALA A 96 3.81 -14.10 -8.21
CA ALA A 96 2.40 -13.92 -8.54
C ALA A 96 2.19 -13.41 -9.98
N VAL A 97 3.02 -12.46 -10.42
CA VAL A 97 2.98 -11.97 -11.80
C VAL A 97 3.37 -13.06 -12.79
N ASN A 98 4.43 -13.82 -12.52
CA ASN A 98 4.84 -14.93 -13.39
C ASN A 98 3.76 -16.01 -13.49
N GLU A 99 3.14 -16.39 -12.36
CA GLU A 99 2.01 -17.32 -12.35
C GLU A 99 0.86 -16.80 -13.23
N HIS A 100 0.54 -15.50 -13.15
CA HIS A 100 -0.46 -14.89 -14.01
C HIS A 100 -0.06 -14.97 -15.49
N LEU A 101 1.15 -14.52 -15.86
CA LEU A 101 1.62 -14.52 -17.26
C LEU A 101 1.68 -15.92 -17.87
N ASP A 102 2.07 -16.92 -17.08
CA ASP A 102 2.09 -18.32 -17.50
C ASP A 102 0.66 -18.84 -17.73
N SER A 103 -0.27 -18.51 -16.82
CA SER A 103 -1.67 -18.94 -16.92
C SER A 103 -2.44 -18.30 -18.09
N THR A 104 -2.04 -17.11 -18.52
CA THR A 104 -2.66 -16.37 -19.63
C THR A 104 -1.90 -16.47 -20.95
N SER A 105 -0.77 -17.19 -20.99
CA SER A 105 0.10 -17.34 -22.17
C SER A 105 0.65 -16.00 -22.70
N GLN A 106 1.08 -15.11 -21.80
CA GLN A 106 1.43 -13.71 -22.10
C GLN A 106 2.87 -13.35 -21.75
N GLN A 107 3.81 -14.17 -22.22
CA GLN A 107 5.24 -14.05 -21.88
C GLN A 107 5.90 -12.77 -22.41
N ASP A 108 5.31 -12.12 -23.43
CA ASP A 108 5.87 -10.92 -24.07
C ASP A 108 5.38 -9.60 -23.44
N VAL A 109 4.57 -9.65 -22.38
CA VAL A 109 4.07 -8.44 -21.72
C VAL A 109 5.19 -7.79 -20.92
N GLY A 110 5.46 -6.51 -21.19
CA GLY A 110 6.36 -5.72 -20.35
C GLY A 110 5.77 -5.53 -18.95
N VAL A 111 6.58 -5.81 -17.93
CA VAL A 111 6.23 -5.75 -16.51
C VAL A 111 7.16 -4.78 -15.78
N GLU A 112 6.59 -3.90 -14.97
CA GLU A 112 7.32 -3.11 -13.96
C GLU A 112 6.72 -3.38 -12.58
N ILE A 113 7.57 -3.74 -11.62
CA ILE A 113 7.18 -3.96 -10.22
C ILE A 113 7.95 -2.99 -9.34
N PHE A 114 7.23 -2.26 -8.50
CA PHE A 114 7.79 -1.37 -7.48
C PHE A 114 7.26 -1.78 -6.11
N VAL A 115 8.16 -1.89 -5.12
CA VAL A 115 7.82 -2.21 -3.73
C VAL A 115 8.43 -1.18 -2.80
N SER A 116 7.62 -0.68 -1.86
CA SER A 116 8.07 0.25 -0.83
C SER A 116 7.42 -0.03 0.51
N SER A 117 8.14 0.23 1.60
CA SER A 117 7.56 0.25 2.93
C SER A 117 6.61 1.45 3.04
N LEU A 118 5.45 1.22 3.64
CA LEU A 118 4.48 2.26 3.90
C LEU A 118 4.66 2.92 5.26
N THR A 119 5.66 2.58 6.07
CA THR A 119 5.87 3.24 7.38
C THR A 119 6.05 4.75 7.20
N GLY A 120 5.11 5.55 7.71
CA GLY A 120 5.13 7.01 7.59
C GLY A 120 4.80 7.56 6.21
N ALA A 121 4.27 6.73 5.30
CA ALA A 121 3.84 7.15 3.98
C ALA A 121 2.54 7.97 4.04
N TRP A 122 2.40 8.92 3.12
CA TRP A 122 1.22 9.76 2.96
C TRP A 122 0.51 9.42 1.66
N PHE A 123 -0.81 9.37 1.69
CA PHE A 123 -1.63 9.08 0.53
C PHE A 123 -2.95 9.87 0.54
N ASP A 124 -3.39 10.25 -0.65
CA ASP A 124 -4.71 10.82 -0.90
C ASP A 124 -5.51 9.80 -1.72
N LEU A 125 -6.31 8.99 -1.02
CA LEU A 125 -7.07 7.88 -1.57
C LEU A 125 -8.54 8.02 -1.20
N LYS A 126 -9.40 7.47 -2.06
CA LYS A 126 -10.83 7.41 -1.79
C LYS A 126 -11.11 6.38 -0.70
N ASP A 127 -12.09 6.67 0.15
CA ASP A 127 -12.65 5.68 1.07
C ASP A 127 -13.18 4.49 0.26
N ALA A 128 -12.84 3.28 0.69
CA ALA A 128 -13.39 2.07 0.10
C ALA A 128 -14.91 2.05 0.31
N LYS A 129 -15.65 1.70 -0.73
CA LYS A 129 -17.11 1.52 -0.57
C LYS A 129 -17.33 0.36 0.40
N GLN A 130 -17.85 0.64 1.59
CA GLN A 130 -18.40 -0.40 2.44
C GLN A 130 -19.50 -1.11 1.63
N SER A 131 -19.32 -2.39 1.34
CA SER A 131 -20.44 -3.24 0.98
C SER A 131 -21.35 -3.24 2.20
N HIS A 132 -22.48 -2.54 2.10
CA HIS A 132 -23.61 -2.83 2.96
C HIS A 132 -23.99 -4.28 2.65
N ASP A 133 -23.54 -5.21 3.50
CA ASP A 133 -24.21 -6.50 3.64
C ASP A 133 -25.57 -6.21 4.27
N ASP A 134 -26.62 -6.28 3.44
CA ASP A 134 -28.02 -6.42 3.87
C ASP A 134 -28.30 -7.88 4.27
#